data_AF-A0A1Y3EXV1-F1
#
_entry.id   AF-A0A1Y3EXV1-F1
#
_cell.length_a   1.000
_cell.length_b   1.000
_cell.length_c   1.000
_cell.angle_alpha   90.00
_cell.angle_beta   90.00
_cell.angle_gamma   90.00
#
_symmetry.space_group_name_H-M   'P 1'
#
loop_
_entity.id
_entity.type
_entity.pdbx_description
1 polymer ?
#
loop_
_entity_poly.entity_id
_entity_poly.type
_entity_poly.pdbx_seq_one_letter_code
_entity_poly.pdbx_strand_id
1 'polypeptide(L)'
;LLYIIFVQICFVGRREKPCENVELKVEAVLSQPCGRPLHVSSIEKLADNSDKKSNTGENDPSRNCNNLPRSFTDELVYRIAAYLLQTKRLKRIRLDKQRVLTWNLGGEAKISDCLLLLDAEEKLMMKNMFGGFKTLLKNNHQTFQIQAGKVRLRDWSTVEIKHKEMKKTKPCWFDSTHPNGCPLTSDKCPFLHTYIF
;
A
#
# COMPACT_ATOMS: atom_id res chain seq x y z
N LEU A 1 -16.13 35.83 -26.14
CA LEU A 1 -16.98 35.42 -24.99
C LEU A 1 -17.87 34.28 -25.45
N LEU A 2 -17.56 33.04 -25.05
CA LEU A 2 -18.33 31.84 -25.39
C LEU A 2 -19.34 31.57 -24.28
N TYR A 3 -20.62 31.74 -24.59
CA TYR A 3 -21.75 31.40 -23.73
C TYR A 3 -22.28 29.99 -24.10
N ILE A 4 -22.20 29.12 -23.10
CA ILE A 4 -22.97 27.92 -22.74
C ILE A 4 -24.19 27.62 -23.62
N ILE A 5 -24.24 26.40 -24.19
CA ILE A 5 -25.47 25.71 -24.57
C ILE A 5 -25.61 24.48 -23.67
N PHE A 6 -26.68 24.47 -22.88
CA PHE A 6 -27.19 23.34 -22.10
C PHE A 6 -27.70 22.25 -23.06
N VAL A 7 -27.38 20.98 -22.79
CA VAL A 7 -28.32 19.88 -23.07
C VAL A 7 -28.19 18.80 -22.01
N GLN A 8 -29.26 18.65 -21.23
CA GLN A 8 -29.54 17.51 -20.37
C GLN A 8 -30.44 16.57 -21.14
N ILE A 9 -29.95 15.35 -21.47
CA ILE A 9 -30.79 14.26 -21.96
C ILE A 9 -30.37 12.97 -21.25
N CYS A 10 -31.28 12.49 -20.40
CA CYS A 10 -31.38 11.08 -20.03
C CYS A 10 -32.66 10.54 -20.68
N PHE A 11 -32.59 9.46 -21.47
CA PHE A 11 -33.67 8.45 -21.56
C PHE A 11 -33.23 7.18 -22.35
N VAL A 12 -33.43 6.02 -21.70
CA VAL A 12 -33.74 4.66 -22.21
C VAL A 12 -32.65 3.76 -22.85
N GLY A 13 -32.26 2.73 -22.09
CA GLY A 13 -32.58 1.33 -22.40
C GLY A 13 -31.76 0.58 -23.45
N ARG A 14 -30.85 -0.30 -22.99
CA ARG A 14 -30.55 -1.57 -23.66
C ARG A 14 -30.05 -2.61 -22.64
N ARG A 15 -30.72 -3.77 -22.59
CA ARG A 15 -30.18 -4.99 -21.98
C ARG A 15 -29.34 -5.69 -23.03
N GLU A 16 -28.07 -5.95 -22.72
CA GLU A 16 -27.28 -7.02 -23.31
C GLU A 16 -26.46 -7.70 -22.18
N LYS A 17 -26.07 -8.95 -22.43
CA LYS A 17 -25.85 -10.09 -21.52
C LYS A 17 -24.49 -10.06 -20.76
N PRO A 18 -24.22 -10.99 -19.82
CA PRO A 18 -23.14 -10.86 -18.84
C PRO A 18 -21.77 -11.16 -19.46
N CYS A 19 -20.80 -10.28 -19.21
CA CYS A 19 -19.42 -10.48 -19.64
C CYS A 19 -18.66 -11.21 -18.53
N GLU A 20 -18.59 -12.52 -18.66
CA GLU A 20 -17.49 -13.34 -18.16
C GLU A 20 -16.22 -12.92 -18.89
N ASN A 21 -15.24 -12.40 -18.13
CA ASN A 21 -13.80 -12.44 -18.38
C ASN A 21 -13.09 -11.61 -17.30
N VAL A 22 -12.63 -12.29 -16.25
CA VAL A 22 -11.70 -11.73 -15.26
C VAL A 22 -10.29 -11.96 -15.78
N GLU A 23 -9.91 -11.19 -16.79
CA GLU A 23 -8.52 -11.10 -17.21
C GLU A 23 -8.32 -9.73 -17.85
N LEU A 24 -7.18 -9.10 -17.55
CA LEU A 24 -6.75 -7.77 -17.98
C LEU A 24 -7.30 -6.57 -17.20
N LYS A 25 -6.57 -6.21 -16.13
CA LYS A 25 -6.20 -4.82 -15.80
C LYS A 25 -5.14 -4.78 -14.69
N VAL A 26 -3.94 -5.25 -14.98
CA VAL A 26 -2.74 -4.99 -14.14
C VAL A 26 -1.74 -4.08 -14.85
N GLU A 27 -1.80 -3.94 -16.17
CA GLU A 27 -0.78 -3.19 -16.94
C GLU A 27 -0.87 -1.66 -16.87
N ALA A 28 -1.98 -1.08 -16.41
CA ALA A 28 -2.13 0.39 -16.45
C ALA A 28 -1.46 1.14 -15.28
N VAL A 29 -0.81 0.45 -14.33
CA VAL A 29 -0.21 1.07 -13.13
C VAL A 29 1.30 1.32 -13.28
N LEU A 30 1.95 0.79 -14.32
CA LEU A 30 3.42 0.88 -14.50
C LEU A 30 3.92 2.05 -15.36
N SER A 31 3.06 2.94 -15.87
CA SER A 31 3.48 3.96 -16.84
C SER A 31 3.83 5.34 -16.25
N GLN A 32 4.19 5.44 -14.97
CA GLN A 32 4.80 6.67 -14.43
C GLN A 32 6.31 6.47 -14.22
N PRO A 33 7.17 7.14 -15.00
CA PRO A 33 8.60 7.03 -14.83
C PRO A 33 9.04 7.98 -13.71
N CYS A 34 9.17 7.47 -12.48
CA CYS A 34 10.03 8.09 -11.48
C CYS A 34 11.33 7.27 -11.39
N GLY A 35 12.40 7.86 -11.89
CA GLY A 35 13.62 7.15 -12.27
C GLY A 35 14.46 6.58 -11.13
N ARG A 36 14.97 5.37 -11.37
CA ARG A 36 16.41 5.02 -11.32
C ARG A 36 16.57 3.65 -12.02
N PRO A 37 17.55 3.44 -12.92
CA PRO A 37 17.82 2.11 -13.47
C PRO A 37 18.30 1.20 -12.33
N LEU A 38 17.64 0.06 -12.13
CA LEU A 38 18.17 -1.00 -11.27
C LEU A 38 19.35 -1.64 -11.99
N HIS A 39 20.55 -1.44 -11.46
CA HIS A 39 21.74 -2.15 -11.89
C HIS A 39 21.62 -3.62 -11.49
N VAL A 40 21.25 -4.47 -12.46
CA VAL A 40 21.23 -5.93 -12.31
C VAL A 40 22.67 -6.42 -12.29
N SER A 41 23.26 -6.50 -11.10
CA SER A 41 24.42 -7.36 -10.86
C SER A 41 24.41 -7.80 -9.40
N SER A 42 24.03 -9.06 -9.18
CA SER A 42 24.24 -9.91 -7.99
C SER A 42 22.95 -10.60 -7.50
N ILE A 43 22.33 -11.40 -8.37
CA ILE A 43 21.58 -12.57 -7.91
C ILE A 43 22.27 -13.77 -8.55
N GLU A 44 23.38 -14.20 -7.94
CA GLU A 44 23.88 -15.54 -8.20
C GLU A 44 23.27 -16.50 -7.16
N LYS A 45 22.50 -17.44 -7.71
CA LYS A 45 22.44 -18.87 -7.35
C LYS A 45 22.03 -19.22 -5.93
N LEU A 46 20.75 -19.53 -5.75
CA LEU A 46 20.31 -20.66 -4.91
C LEU A 46 19.09 -21.33 -5.54
N ALA A 47 19.34 -22.14 -6.58
CA ALA A 47 18.45 -23.24 -6.92
C ALA A 47 18.91 -24.49 -6.13
N ASP A 48 17.96 -25.40 -5.93
CA ASP A 48 18.04 -26.70 -5.24
C ASP A 48 17.99 -26.69 -3.70
N ASN A 49 16.81 -26.97 -3.16
CA ASN A 49 16.50 -28.36 -2.80
C ASN A 49 15.01 -28.57 -2.49
N SER A 50 14.55 -29.73 -2.94
CA SER A 50 13.24 -30.33 -2.75
C SER A 50 12.93 -30.67 -1.29
N ASP A 51 11.63 -30.62 -0.99
CA ASP A 51 10.90 -31.28 0.09
C ASP A 51 11.71 -31.79 1.30
N LYS A 52 11.78 -30.97 2.36
CA LYS A 52 11.90 -31.47 3.74
C LYS A 52 11.15 -30.57 4.70
N LYS A 53 10.04 -31.09 5.21
CA LYS A 53 9.28 -30.52 6.32
C LYS A 53 10.04 -30.80 7.61
N SER A 54 11.01 -29.95 7.97
CA SER A 54 11.68 -30.00 9.28
C SER A 54 10.99 -29.03 10.24
N ASN A 55 10.27 -29.60 11.20
CA ASN A 55 9.86 -28.90 12.41
C ASN A 55 11.02 -28.91 13.41
N THR A 56 11.20 -27.77 14.11
CA THR A 56 12.01 -27.53 15.32
C THR A 56 13.36 -26.84 15.12
N GLY A 57 13.45 -25.57 15.53
CA GLY A 57 14.42 -25.20 16.57
C GLY A 57 15.73 -24.50 16.17
N GLU A 58 15.69 -23.37 15.45
CA GLU A 58 16.67 -22.30 15.63
C GLU A 58 16.10 -20.99 15.03
N ASN A 59 16.11 -19.90 15.80
CA ASN A 59 15.70 -18.59 15.29
C ASN A 59 16.82 -18.05 14.40
N ASP A 60 16.96 -18.55 13.17
CA ASP A 60 17.86 -17.96 12.19
C ASP A 60 17.46 -16.49 11.97
N PRO A 61 18.28 -15.52 12.42
CA PRO A 61 17.94 -14.11 12.32
C PRO A 61 17.68 -13.71 10.86
N SER A 62 18.34 -14.35 9.89
CA SER A 62 18.23 -14.04 8.46
C SER A 62 16.79 -14.13 7.95
N ARG A 63 15.97 -15.00 8.56
CA ARG A 63 14.57 -15.25 8.20
C ARG A 63 13.59 -14.28 8.86
N ASN A 64 14.05 -13.28 9.62
CA ASN A 64 13.19 -12.23 10.17
C ASN A 64 12.78 -11.24 9.07
N CYS A 65 11.48 -10.94 8.92
CA CYS A 65 10.99 -9.97 7.92
C CYS A 65 11.66 -8.58 8.00
N ASN A 66 12.28 -8.22 9.13
CA ASN A 66 13.06 -6.98 9.25
C ASN A 66 14.36 -6.98 8.44
N ASN A 67 14.83 -8.14 7.98
CA ASN A 67 16.04 -8.29 7.18
C ASN A 67 15.76 -8.25 5.67
N LEU A 68 14.50 -8.08 5.27
CA LEU A 68 14.16 -7.90 3.87
C LEU A 68 14.81 -6.62 3.32
N PRO A 69 15.24 -6.62 2.05
CA PRO A 69 15.72 -5.42 1.40
C PRO A 69 14.66 -4.31 1.52
N ARG A 70 15.09 -3.11 1.92
CA ARG A 70 14.19 -1.97 2.08
C ARG A 70 13.54 -1.59 0.75
N SER A 71 14.30 -1.61 -0.34
CA SER A 71 13.80 -1.35 -1.69
C SER A 71 12.62 -2.27 -2.05
N PHE A 72 12.78 -3.58 -1.83
CA PHE A 72 11.71 -4.55 -2.04
C PHE A 72 10.50 -4.27 -1.16
N THR A 73 10.72 -4.00 0.13
CA THR A 73 9.62 -3.74 1.07
C THR A 73 8.86 -2.48 0.70
N ASP A 74 9.57 -1.39 0.36
CA ASP A 74 8.99 -0.11 0.00
C ASP A 74 8.20 -0.20 -1.31
N GLU A 75 8.73 -0.91 -2.31
CA GLU A 75 8.04 -1.18 -3.58
C GLU A 75 6.78 -2.02 -3.37
N LEU A 76 6.86 -3.08 -2.57
CA LEU A 76 5.71 -3.93 -2.28
C LEU A 76 4.62 -3.18 -1.50
N VAL A 77 5.02 -2.37 -0.51
CA VAL A 77 4.10 -1.48 0.22
C VAL A 77 3.44 -0.50 -0.74
N TYR A 78 4.19 0.09 -1.69
CA TYR A 78 3.64 0.96 -2.71
C TYR A 78 2.61 0.24 -3.59
N ARG A 79 2.95 -0.93 -4.15
CA ARG A 79 2.05 -1.72 -5.01
C ARG A 79 0.74 -2.08 -4.31
N ILE A 80 0.81 -2.53 -3.06
CA ILE A 80 -0.39 -2.86 -2.27
C ILE A 80 -1.20 -1.60 -1.97
N ALA A 81 -0.58 -0.49 -1.61
CA ALA A 81 -1.29 0.76 -1.34
C ALA A 81 -1.97 1.31 -2.60
N ALA A 82 -1.30 1.27 -3.75
CA ALA A 82 -1.87 1.66 -5.03
C ALA A 82 -3.08 0.81 -5.40
N TYR A 83 -3.00 -0.51 -5.21
CA TYR A 83 -4.12 -1.43 -5.39
C TYR A 83 -5.33 -1.05 -4.50
N LEU A 84 -5.10 -0.81 -3.20
CA LEU A 84 -6.17 -0.39 -2.28
C LEU A 84 -6.81 0.95 -2.67
N LEU A 85 -6.03 1.88 -3.23
CA LEU A 85 -6.48 3.20 -3.63
C LEU A 85 -7.31 3.22 -4.93
N GLN A 86 -7.34 2.12 -5.69
CA GLN A 86 -8.20 1.98 -6.86
C GLN A 86 -9.68 2.15 -6.48
N THR A 87 -10.06 1.68 -5.28
CA THR A 87 -11.38 1.95 -4.71
C THR A 87 -11.39 3.35 -4.08
N LYS A 88 -12.08 4.29 -4.72
CA LYS A 88 -12.17 5.68 -4.24
C LYS A 88 -13.24 5.82 -3.16
N ARG A 89 -12.83 5.78 -1.90
CA ARG A 89 -13.69 6.08 -0.75
C ARG A 89 -13.23 7.38 -0.09
N LEU A 90 -13.89 8.47 -0.43
CA LEU A 90 -13.46 9.81 -0.01
C LEU A 90 -13.99 10.16 1.38
N LYS A 91 -13.13 10.74 2.21
CA LYS A 91 -13.43 11.27 3.55
C LYS A 91 -13.00 12.72 3.62
N ARG A 92 -13.85 13.59 4.16
CA ARG A 92 -13.46 14.97 4.47
C ARG A 92 -12.82 15.00 5.86
N ILE A 93 -11.60 15.49 5.94
CA ILE A 93 -10.81 15.59 7.18
C ILE A 93 -10.49 17.07 7.41
N ARG A 94 -10.91 17.60 8.56
CA ARG A 94 -10.56 18.96 8.96
C ARG A 94 -9.19 18.92 9.63
N LEU A 95 -8.19 19.51 8.98
CA LEU A 95 -6.81 19.52 9.47
C LEU A 95 -6.62 20.62 10.52
N ASP A 96 -7.16 21.79 10.23
CA ASP A 96 -7.15 22.98 11.09
C ASP A 96 -8.40 23.86 10.84
N LYS A 97 -8.39 25.11 11.33
CA LYS A 97 -9.53 26.03 11.21
C LYS A 97 -9.88 26.39 9.77
N GLN A 98 -8.92 26.35 8.84
CA GLN A 98 -9.03 26.86 7.49
C GLN A 98 -8.90 25.75 6.44
N ARG A 99 -8.17 24.67 6.73
CA ARG A 99 -7.93 23.56 5.81
C ARG A 99 -8.86 22.37 6.04
N VAL A 100 -9.47 21.93 4.95
CA VAL A 100 -10.18 20.65 4.86
C VAL A 100 -9.58 19.84 3.73
N LEU A 101 -9.15 18.62 4.04
CA LEU A 101 -8.59 17.66 3.11
C LEU A 101 -9.68 16.68 2.66
N THR A 102 -9.83 16.47 1.36
CA THR A 102 -10.61 15.35 0.83
C THR A 102 -9.65 14.18 0.61
N TRP A 103 -9.72 13.18 1.47
CA TRP A 103 -8.75 12.10 1.57
C TRP A 103 -9.36 10.77 1.10
N ASN A 104 -8.70 10.10 0.17
CA ASN A 104 -9.10 8.77 -0.26
C ASN A 104 -8.66 7.71 0.76
N LEU A 105 -9.61 7.10 1.47
CA LEU A 105 -9.37 5.99 2.40
C LEU A 105 -8.92 4.70 1.70
N GLY A 106 -9.13 4.59 0.39
CA GLY A 106 -9.03 3.33 -0.30
C GLY A 106 -10.15 2.33 0.09
N GLY A 107 -10.04 1.15 -0.50
CA GLY A 107 -10.84 -0.02 -0.17
C GLY A 107 -10.20 -0.92 0.90
N GLU A 108 -10.77 -2.11 1.03
CA GLU A 108 -10.20 -3.21 1.81
C GLU A 108 -10.00 -4.41 0.88
N ALA A 109 -8.92 -5.16 1.08
CA ALA A 109 -8.61 -6.36 0.30
C ALA A 109 -8.33 -7.53 1.23
N LYS A 110 -8.62 -8.77 0.81
CA LYS A 110 -8.18 -9.94 1.59
C LYS A 110 -6.66 -10.05 1.48
N ILE A 111 -6.02 -10.59 2.50
CA ILE A 111 -4.56 -10.86 2.45
C ILE A 111 -4.21 -11.76 1.26
N SER A 112 -5.10 -12.70 0.89
CA SER A 112 -4.95 -13.55 -0.30
C SER A 112 -4.88 -12.75 -1.59
N ASP A 113 -5.66 -11.68 -1.71
CA ASP A 113 -5.74 -10.88 -2.93
C ASP A 113 -4.47 -10.03 -3.06
N CYS A 114 -3.99 -9.50 -1.93
CA CYS A 114 -2.69 -8.82 -1.88
C CYS A 114 -1.51 -9.74 -2.23
N LEU A 115 -1.60 -11.05 -1.92
CA LEU A 115 -0.58 -12.03 -2.31
C LEU A 115 -0.50 -12.22 -3.83
N LEU A 116 -1.58 -11.98 -4.57
CA LEU A 116 -1.57 -12.09 -6.04
C LEU A 116 -0.74 -10.99 -6.71
N LEU A 117 -0.47 -9.89 -5.98
CA LEU A 117 0.42 -8.85 -6.46
C LEU A 117 1.88 -9.31 -6.51
N LEU A 118 2.27 -10.31 -5.70
CA LEU A 118 3.63 -10.83 -5.70
C LEU A 118 3.86 -11.78 -6.87
N ASP A 119 5.04 -11.73 -7.47
CA ASP A 119 5.46 -12.77 -8.42
C ASP A 119 5.82 -14.09 -7.72
N ALA A 120 6.24 -15.10 -8.48
CA ALA A 120 6.56 -16.42 -7.95
C ALA A 120 7.78 -16.42 -7.00
N GLU A 121 8.81 -15.62 -7.31
CA GLU A 121 10.03 -15.50 -6.52
C GLU A 121 9.75 -14.74 -5.22
N GLU A 122 9.04 -13.62 -5.30
CA GLU A 122 8.59 -12.83 -4.16
C GLU A 122 7.70 -13.66 -3.23
N LYS A 123 6.79 -14.48 -3.77
CA LYS A 123 5.96 -15.42 -2.98
C LYS A 123 6.81 -16.45 -2.26
N LEU A 124 7.84 -16.99 -2.91
CA LEU A 124 8.75 -17.96 -2.31
C LEU A 124 9.59 -17.30 -1.20
N MET A 125 10.12 -16.11 -1.47
CA MET A 125 10.82 -15.28 -0.49
C MET A 125 9.95 -15.07 0.76
N MET A 126 8.68 -14.67 0.58
CA MET A 126 7.76 -14.45 1.71
C MET A 126 7.42 -15.73 2.48
N LYS A 127 7.39 -16.90 1.84
CA LYS A 127 7.19 -18.19 2.52
C LYS A 127 8.39 -18.55 3.40
N ASN A 128 9.59 -18.16 2.98
CA ASN A 128 10.82 -18.46 3.70
C ASN A 128 11.02 -17.58 4.94
N MET A 129 10.40 -16.40 4.99
CA MET A 129 10.46 -15.50 6.15
C MET A 129 9.56 -15.95 7.30
N PHE A 130 10.04 -15.82 8.55
CA PHE A 130 9.27 -16.09 9.76
C PHE A 130 8.06 -15.16 9.87
N GLY A 131 6.86 -15.77 9.91
CA GLY A 131 5.58 -15.07 9.92
C GLY A 131 5.12 -14.53 8.55
N GLY A 132 5.99 -14.62 7.54
CA GLY A 132 5.73 -14.37 6.13
C GLY A 132 5.05 -13.04 5.81
N PHE A 133 4.25 -13.05 4.74
CA PHE A 133 3.61 -11.85 4.18
C PHE A 133 2.71 -11.11 5.18
N LYS A 134 2.00 -11.85 6.05
CA LYS A 134 1.14 -11.24 7.08
C LYS A 134 1.97 -10.43 8.09
N THR A 135 3.15 -10.90 8.47
CA THR A 135 4.05 -10.17 9.37
C THR A 135 4.64 -8.95 8.69
N LEU A 136 5.00 -9.02 7.40
CA LEU A 136 5.44 -7.86 6.62
C LEU A 136 4.40 -6.73 6.66
N LEU A 137 3.13 -7.06 6.41
CA LEU A 137 2.03 -6.10 6.48
C LEU A 137 1.86 -5.50 7.88
N LYS A 138 2.01 -6.31 8.93
CA LYS A 138 1.96 -5.83 10.32
C LYS A 138 3.13 -4.92 10.68
N ASN A 139 4.34 -5.21 10.18
CA ASN A 139 5.53 -4.39 10.44
C ASN A 139 5.37 -3.01 9.80
N ASN A 140 4.75 -2.96 8.62
CA ASN A 140 4.36 -1.73 7.92
C ASN A 140 3.06 -1.11 8.48
N HIS A 141 2.93 -1.11 9.81
CA HIS A 141 1.77 -0.57 10.54
C HIS A 141 1.52 0.93 10.31
N GLN A 142 2.54 1.66 9.86
CA GLN A 142 2.38 3.04 9.44
C GLN A 142 1.35 3.11 8.31
N THR A 143 1.53 2.32 7.27
CA THR A 143 0.72 2.34 6.05
C THR A 143 -0.53 1.48 6.18
N PHE A 144 -0.42 0.28 6.75
CA PHE A 144 -1.49 -0.71 6.73
C PHE A 144 -2.11 -0.98 8.10
N GLN A 145 -3.39 -1.30 8.05
CA GLN A 145 -4.13 -1.87 9.16
C GLN A 145 -4.74 -3.20 8.71
N ILE A 146 -4.56 -4.24 9.52
CA ILE A 146 -5.19 -5.54 9.30
C ILE A 146 -6.35 -5.69 10.27
N GLN A 147 -7.55 -5.95 9.75
CA GLN A 147 -8.75 -6.28 10.53
C GLN A 147 -9.53 -7.40 9.85
N ALA A 148 -9.98 -8.40 10.63
CA ALA A 148 -10.79 -9.52 10.14
C ALA A 148 -10.22 -10.20 8.86
N GLY A 149 -8.90 -10.38 8.78
CA GLY A 149 -8.23 -11.01 7.63
C GLY A 149 -8.14 -10.14 6.37
N LYS A 150 -8.54 -8.87 6.46
CA LYS A 150 -8.43 -7.88 5.39
C LYS A 150 -7.38 -6.83 5.70
N VAL A 151 -6.76 -6.32 4.66
CA VAL A 151 -5.79 -5.22 4.66
C VAL A 151 -6.49 -3.97 4.16
N ARG A 152 -6.22 -2.84 4.79
CA ARG A 152 -6.60 -1.52 4.32
C ARG A 152 -5.52 -0.50 4.66
N LEU A 153 -5.61 0.68 4.07
CA LEU A 153 -4.81 1.81 4.53
C LEU A 153 -5.20 2.17 5.96
N ARG A 154 -4.20 2.46 6.79
CA ARG A 154 -4.43 2.90 8.15
C ARG A 154 -4.97 4.33 8.15
N ASP A 155 -6.16 4.51 8.72
CA ASP A 155 -6.73 5.83 8.95
C ASP A 155 -6.17 6.44 10.23
N TRP A 156 -5.15 7.29 10.10
CA TRP A 156 -4.57 8.00 11.24
C TRP A 156 -5.45 9.13 11.78
N SER A 157 -6.44 9.61 11.03
CA SER A 157 -7.34 10.68 11.50
C SER A 157 -8.32 10.22 12.60
N THR A 158 -8.49 8.91 12.78
CA THR A 158 -9.34 8.32 13.82
C THR A 158 -8.56 7.82 15.04
N VAL A 159 -7.22 7.88 14.99
CA VAL A 159 -6.39 7.36 16.07
C VAL A 159 -6.11 8.47 17.07
N GLU A 160 -6.39 8.23 18.34
CA GLU A 160 -5.94 9.10 19.41
C GLU A 160 -4.43 8.94 19.60
N ILE A 161 -3.68 9.98 19.23
CA ILE A 161 -2.22 9.98 19.35
C ILE A 161 -1.87 10.70 20.64
N LYS A 162 -1.34 9.96 21.61
CA LYS A 162 -0.77 10.57 22.82
C LYS A 162 0.51 11.30 22.44
N HIS A 163 0.41 12.61 22.27
CA HIS A 163 1.55 13.49 22.04
C HIS A 163 2.44 13.54 23.27
N LYS A 164 3.41 12.62 23.34
CA LYS A 164 4.64 12.87 24.07
C LYS A 164 5.57 13.61 23.12
N GLU A 165 6.41 14.50 23.63
CA GLU A 165 7.48 15.18 22.90
C GLU A 165 8.54 14.16 22.43
N MET A 166 8.16 13.30 21.48
CA MET A 166 9.02 12.28 20.92
C MET A 166 9.66 12.84 19.66
N LYS A 167 11.00 12.79 19.61
CA LYS A 167 11.74 13.09 18.39
C LYS A 167 11.27 12.14 17.28
N LYS A 168 10.74 12.70 16.20
CA LYS A 168 10.29 11.94 15.03
C LYS A 168 11.52 11.43 14.28
N THR A 169 11.65 10.11 14.16
CA THR A 169 12.83 9.47 13.55
C THR A 169 12.57 8.88 12.18
N LYS A 170 11.31 8.61 11.83
CA LYS A 170 10.92 7.97 10.56
C LYS A 170 10.12 8.91 9.68
N PRO A 171 10.35 8.94 8.35
CA PRO A 171 9.53 9.72 7.42
C PRO A 171 8.09 9.23 7.39
N CYS A 172 7.17 10.14 7.07
CA CYS A 172 5.75 9.88 6.94
C CYS A 172 5.44 9.32 5.56
N TRP A 173 5.12 8.02 5.47
CA TRP A 173 4.75 7.40 4.19
C TRP A 173 3.58 8.12 3.49
N PHE A 174 2.58 8.57 4.26
CA PHE A 174 1.45 9.30 3.66
C PHE A 174 1.83 10.69 3.16
N ASP A 175 2.81 11.35 3.78
CA ASP A 175 3.30 12.64 3.32
C ASP A 175 4.05 12.51 2.00
N SER A 176 4.88 11.47 1.87
CA SER A 176 5.73 11.26 0.70
C SER A 176 5.06 10.55 -0.46
N THR A 177 4.09 9.68 -0.20
CA THR A 177 3.67 8.66 -1.19
C THR A 177 2.15 8.62 -1.41
N HIS A 178 1.34 9.03 -0.45
CA HIS A 178 -0.11 9.02 -0.64
C HIS A 178 -0.54 10.19 -1.56
N PRO A 179 -1.40 9.97 -2.57
CA PRO A 179 -1.74 11.00 -3.56
C PRO A 179 -2.50 12.20 -2.99
N ASN A 180 -3.11 12.06 -1.80
CA ASN A 180 -3.75 13.17 -1.09
C ASN A 180 -2.93 13.68 0.11
N GLY A 181 -1.70 13.21 0.28
CA GLY A 181 -0.86 13.54 1.44
C GLY A 181 -1.33 12.89 2.74
N CYS A 182 -0.70 13.32 3.84
CA CYS A 182 -1.01 12.83 5.19
C CYS A 182 -2.36 13.37 5.69
N PRO A 183 -3.21 12.52 6.30
CA PRO A 183 -4.47 12.96 6.91
C PRO A 183 -4.29 13.72 8.23
N LEU A 184 -3.05 13.96 8.68
CA LEU A 184 -2.71 14.72 9.88
C LEU A 184 -1.83 15.91 9.50
N THR A 185 -1.89 16.97 10.31
CA THR A 185 -0.94 18.08 10.22
C THR A 185 0.45 17.64 10.72
N SER A 186 1.50 18.35 10.31
CA SER A 186 2.88 17.98 10.68
C SER A 186 3.08 17.94 12.19
N ASP A 187 2.50 18.86 12.96
CA ASP A 187 2.54 18.84 14.44
C ASP A 187 1.85 17.59 15.04
N LYS A 188 0.77 17.11 14.42
CA LYS A 188 -0.03 15.97 14.92
C LYS A 188 0.44 14.60 14.44
N CYS A 189 1.16 14.54 13.33
CA CYS A 189 1.64 13.26 12.82
C CYS A 189 2.77 12.71 13.70
N PRO A 190 2.80 11.42 14.06
CA PRO A 190 3.90 10.83 14.83
C PRO A 190 5.16 10.60 13.98
N PHE A 191 5.06 10.81 12.66
CA PHE A 191 6.14 10.64 11.69
C PHE A 191 6.58 12.00 11.12
N LEU A 192 7.78 12.03 10.57
CA LEU A 192 8.39 13.24 10.01
C LEU A 192 7.77 13.56 8.64
N HIS A 193 7.21 14.75 8.48
CA HIS A 193 6.80 15.25 7.18
C HIS A 193 8.00 15.95 6.55
N THR A 194 8.36 15.52 5.33
CA THR A 194 9.46 16.12 4.57
C THR A 194 8.95 17.13 3.55
N TYR A 195 7.67 17.04 3.19
CA TYR A 195 6.99 17.95 2.28
C TYR A 195 6.03 18.82 3.08
N ILE A 196 6.55 19.90 3.66
CA ILE A 196 5.72 20.88 4.37
C ILE A 196 5.05 21.77 3.31
N PHE A 197 3.74 21.58 3.11
CA PHE A 197 2.87 22.49 2.34
C PHE A 197 1.95 23.29 3.26
#